data_AF-A0A1A8P070-F1
#
_entry.id   AF-A0A1A8P070-F1
#
_cell.length_a   1.000
_cell.length_b   1.000
_cell.length_c   1.000
_cell.angle_alpha   90.00
_cell.angle_beta   90.00
_cell.angle_gamma   90.00
#
_symmetry.space_group_name_H-M   'P 1'
#
loop_
_entity.id
_entity.type
_entity.pdbx_description
1 polymer ?
#
loop_
_entity_poly.entity_id
_entity_poly.type
_entity_poly.pdbx_seq_one_letter_code
_entity_poly.pdbx_strand_id
1 'polypeptide(L)'
;EAFRKDFASRVWLTYREDFAPLPGSTLTSDCGWGCMLRAGQMMLAQALVLHFLGREWTWSEALTLQPLDTETWTATAAKRLVTSLEASLQGAMRTSDSKPSPAPSGQNPGSAEEADAHLKEMNHRTLVSWFGDTSSAPLGLHRFVYLGQTMGKQAGDWYGPSVVAHILKKAVKKAMDPGLAGITAYVSQDCTVYSADVLDCHKAPRAGETPDDTPRNGPAPPPTPPNNRAVVILVPVRLGGERTNPVYFEFAKSVLSLEYCIGIIGGKPKQACYFVGFQDDSLIYMDPHYCQSFVNVS
;
A
#
# COMPACT_ATOMS: atom_id res chain seq x y z
N GLU A 1 -19.67 -11.14 0.91
CA GLU A 1 -19.84 -9.68 1.08
C GLU A 1 -18.67 -9.05 1.84
N ALA A 2 -18.31 -9.57 3.02
CA ALA A 2 -17.16 -9.10 3.81
C ALA A 2 -15.86 -8.90 3.00
N PHE A 3 -15.45 -9.91 2.22
CA PHE A 3 -14.29 -9.80 1.33
C PHE A 3 -14.36 -8.60 0.37
N ARG A 4 -15.51 -8.39 -0.29
CA ARG A 4 -15.68 -7.30 -1.25
C ARG A 4 -15.54 -5.95 -0.56
N LYS A 5 -16.10 -5.81 0.64
CA LYS A 5 -16.03 -4.59 1.44
C LYS A 5 -14.59 -4.31 1.90
N ASP A 6 -13.89 -5.32 2.43
CA ASP A 6 -12.47 -5.22 2.80
C ASP A 6 -11.61 -4.81 1.60
N PHE A 7 -11.74 -5.53 0.49
CA PHE A 7 -10.96 -5.28 -0.73
C PHE A 7 -11.21 -3.89 -1.31
N ALA A 8 -12.48 -3.46 -1.41
CA ALA A 8 -12.84 -2.15 -1.95
C ALA A 8 -12.55 -0.98 -0.98
N SER A 9 -12.27 -1.25 0.29
CA SER A 9 -11.83 -0.24 1.27
C SER A 9 -10.33 0.07 1.16
N ARG A 10 -9.57 -0.74 0.42
CA ARG A 10 -8.14 -0.51 0.24
C ARG A 10 -7.90 0.67 -0.68
N VAL A 11 -6.91 1.48 -0.35
CA VAL A 11 -6.51 2.63 -1.17
C VAL A 11 -5.92 2.13 -2.49
N TRP A 12 -6.66 2.32 -3.59
CA TRP A 12 -6.25 1.93 -4.92
C TRP A 12 -5.60 3.11 -5.65
N LEU A 13 -4.31 2.99 -5.95
CA LEU A 13 -3.54 4.01 -6.65
C LEU A 13 -3.11 3.45 -8.00
N THR A 14 -3.55 4.11 -9.06
CA THR A 14 -3.31 3.70 -10.44
C THR A 14 -2.48 4.76 -11.15
N TYR A 15 -2.17 4.51 -12.42
CA TYR A 15 -1.59 5.54 -13.25
C TYR A 15 -2.45 6.79 -13.31
N ARG A 16 -1.78 7.93 -13.44
CA ARG A 16 -2.39 9.23 -13.62
C ARG A 16 -1.80 9.98 -14.81
N GLU A 17 -2.59 10.89 -15.34
CA GLU A 17 -2.19 11.88 -16.35
C GLU A 17 -2.67 13.27 -15.96
N ASP A 18 -2.18 14.29 -16.65
CA ASP A 18 -2.49 15.71 -16.43
C ASP A 18 -2.09 16.27 -15.05
N PHE A 19 -1.12 15.63 -14.38
CA PHE A 19 -0.47 16.22 -13.20
C PHE A 19 0.69 17.15 -13.60
N ALA A 20 1.15 17.98 -12.66
CA ALA A 20 2.29 18.87 -12.88
C ALA A 20 3.58 18.09 -13.25
N PRO A 21 4.50 18.65 -14.07
CA PRO A 21 5.69 17.93 -14.51
C PRO A 21 6.50 17.31 -13.37
N LEU A 22 6.95 16.06 -13.57
CA LEU A 22 7.75 15.33 -12.59
C LEU A 22 9.17 15.88 -12.46
N PRO A 23 9.79 15.80 -11.26
CA PRO A 23 11.13 16.34 -11.02
C PRO A 23 12.17 15.91 -12.06
N GLY A 24 12.86 16.88 -12.64
CA GLY A 24 13.91 16.65 -13.65
C GLY A 24 13.39 16.14 -15.00
N SER A 25 12.11 16.30 -15.31
CA SER A 25 11.51 15.84 -16.57
C SER A 25 10.39 16.76 -17.05
N THR A 26 9.86 16.49 -18.24
CA THR A 26 8.64 17.10 -18.79
C THR A 26 7.42 16.17 -18.68
N LEU A 27 7.56 15.00 -18.05
CA LEU A 27 6.49 14.01 -17.97
C LEU A 27 5.39 14.47 -17.02
N THR A 28 4.16 14.51 -17.52
CA THR A 28 2.91 14.82 -16.81
C THR A 28 2.01 13.59 -16.66
N SER A 29 2.56 12.40 -16.92
CA SER A 29 1.89 11.11 -16.76
C SER A 29 2.89 10.03 -16.35
N ASP A 30 2.43 9.06 -15.56
CA ASP A 30 3.17 7.85 -15.23
C ASP A 30 2.72 6.60 -15.98
N CYS A 31 1.78 6.76 -16.92
CA CYS A 31 1.21 5.68 -17.71
C CYS A 31 2.34 4.98 -18.52
N GLY A 32 2.45 3.66 -18.31
CA GLY A 32 3.43 2.80 -18.99
C GLY A 32 4.79 2.63 -18.30
N TRP A 33 5.06 3.31 -17.18
CA TRP A 33 6.33 3.16 -16.46
C TRP A 33 6.22 3.22 -14.93
N GLY A 34 5.23 3.92 -14.36
CA GLY A 34 5.10 4.15 -12.91
C GLY A 34 4.59 2.97 -12.07
N CYS A 35 4.31 1.80 -12.65
CA CYS A 35 3.48 0.77 -12.01
C CYS A 35 4.03 0.28 -10.67
N MET A 36 5.35 0.12 -10.56
CA MET A 36 5.98 -0.30 -9.31
C MET A 36 5.94 0.80 -8.24
N LEU A 37 6.00 2.08 -8.63
CA LEU A 37 5.84 3.19 -7.70
C LEU A 37 4.41 3.22 -7.16
N ARG A 38 3.40 3.06 -8.02
CA ARG A 38 1.98 2.95 -7.63
C ARG A 38 1.73 1.76 -6.70
N ALA A 39 2.28 0.59 -7.02
CA ALA A 39 2.22 -0.58 -6.15
C ALA A 39 2.86 -0.29 -4.77
N GLY A 40 4.02 0.39 -4.74
CA GLY A 40 4.65 0.84 -3.50
C GLY A 40 3.82 1.83 -2.71
N GLN A 41 3.13 2.77 -3.38
CA GLN A 41 2.20 3.69 -2.72
C GLN A 41 1.03 2.92 -2.08
N MET A 42 0.41 1.96 -2.79
CA MET A 42 -0.68 1.15 -2.24
C MET A 42 -0.24 0.31 -1.04
N MET A 43 0.95 -0.32 -1.11
CA MET A 43 1.53 -1.06 0.01
C MET A 43 1.79 -0.17 1.24
N LEU A 44 2.35 1.03 1.04
CA LEU A 44 2.56 1.97 2.14
C LEU A 44 1.23 2.51 2.68
N ALA A 45 0.27 2.82 1.82
CA ALA A 45 -1.07 3.24 2.23
C ALA A 45 -1.74 2.18 3.10
N GLN A 46 -1.62 0.90 2.75
CA GLN A 46 -2.10 -0.20 3.59
C GLN A 46 -1.47 -0.20 4.98
N ALA A 47 -0.15 0.04 5.08
CA ALA A 47 0.52 0.12 6.37
C ALA A 47 -0.06 1.25 7.24
N LEU A 48 -0.35 2.40 6.63
CA LEU A 48 -0.93 3.55 7.31
C LEU A 48 -2.40 3.31 7.69
N VAL A 49 -3.18 2.63 6.85
CA VAL A 49 -4.57 2.22 7.17
C VAL A 49 -4.57 1.31 8.40
N LEU A 50 -3.71 0.28 8.42
CA LEU A 50 -3.59 -0.61 9.58
C LEU A 50 -3.23 0.15 10.85
N HIS A 51 -2.33 1.13 10.77
CA HIS A 51 -1.86 1.89 11.92
C HIS A 51 -2.90 2.89 12.46
N PHE A 52 -3.52 3.69 11.58
CA PHE A 52 -4.39 4.80 11.99
C PHE A 52 -5.87 4.43 12.08
N LEU A 53 -6.32 3.43 11.31
CA LEU A 53 -7.74 3.06 11.21
C LEU A 53 -8.01 1.67 11.80
N GLY A 54 -7.00 0.79 11.80
CA GLY A 54 -7.08 -0.59 12.28
C GLY A 54 -7.41 -1.60 11.19
N ARG A 55 -7.11 -2.88 11.42
CA ARG A 55 -7.31 -3.97 10.44
C ARG A 55 -8.77 -4.17 10.02
N GLU A 56 -9.68 -4.01 10.97
CA GLU A 56 -11.12 -4.22 10.78
C GLU A 56 -11.84 -3.01 10.15
N TRP A 57 -11.14 -1.90 9.94
CA TRP A 57 -11.75 -0.73 9.33
C TRP A 57 -12.11 -1.00 7.87
N THR A 58 -13.32 -0.57 7.50
CA THR A 58 -13.80 -0.59 6.12
C THR A 58 -14.39 0.77 5.78
N TRP A 59 -14.19 1.22 4.55
CA TRP A 59 -14.78 2.45 4.05
C TRP A 59 -16.29 2.27 3.87
N SER A 60 -17.07 3.24 4.34
CA SER A 60 -18.55 3.17 4.32
C SER A 60 -19.11 3.08 2.91
N GLU A 61 -18.46 3.74 1.95
CA GLU A 61 -18.86 3.82 0.55
C GLU A 61 -18.18 2.76 -0.35
N ALA A 62 -17.47 1.79 0.24
CA ALA A 62 -16.70 0.78 -0.50
C ALA A 62 -17.55 -0.02 -1.52
N LEU A 63 -18.84 -0.25 -1.22
CA LEU A 63 -19.75 -0.99 -2.10
C LEU A 63 -20.66 -0.08 -2.94
N THR A 64 -20.62 1.23 -2.74
CA THR A 64 -21.42 2.21 -3.51
C THR A 64 -20.69 2.77 -4.71
N LEU A 65 -19.38 2.52 -4.82
CA LEU A 65 -18.63 2.80 -6.04
C LEU A 65 -19.29 2.10 -7.23
N GLN A 66 -19.72 2.88 -8.22
CA GLN A 66 -20.13 2.31 -9.49
C GLN A 66 -18.95 1.53 -10.07
N PRO A 67 -19.19 0.40 -10.74
CA PRO A 67 -18.16 -0.24 -11.53
C PRO A 67 -17.58 0.83 -12.45
N LEU A 68 -16.30 1.15 -12.30
CA LEU A 68 -15.56 1.78 -13.39
C LEU A 68 -15.80 0.89 -14.61
N ASP A 69 -15.91 1.46 -15.81
CA ASP A 69 -16.03 0.71 -17.07
C ASP A 69 -14.75 -0.11 -17.30
N THR A 70 -14.60 -1.17 -16.52
CA THR A 70 -13.37 -1.95 -16.35
C THR A 70 -13.39 -3.16 -17.28
N GLU A 71 -14.55 -3.47 -17.87
CA GLU A 71 -14.80 -4.67 -18.68
C GLU A 71 -13.89 -4.75 -19.92
N THR A 72 -13.38 -3.63 -20.42
CA THR A 72 -12.52 -3.59 -21.60
C THR A 72 -11.05 -3.87 -21.31
N TRP A 73 -10.55 -3.74 -20.07
CA TRP A 73 -9.11 -3.89 -19.80
C TRP A 73 -8.70 -4.87 -18.70
N THR A 74 -9.42 -5.00 -17.58
CA THR A 74 -9.12 -6.07 -16.61
C THR A 74 -9.30 -7.45 -17.24
N ALA A 75 -10.24 -7.57 -18.19
CA ALA A 75 -10.37 -8.75 -19.04
C ALA A 75 -9.08 -9.04 -19.83
N THR A 76 -8.29 -8.05 -20.25
CA THR A 76 -7.06 -8.27 -21.04
C THR A 76 -5.84 -8.54 -20.17
N ALA A 77 -5.74 -7.93 -18.98
CA ALA A 77 -4.68 -8.24 -18.00
C ALA A 77 -4.92 -9.60 -17.33
N ALA A 78 -6.16 -9.87 -16.91
CA ALA A 78 -6.58 -11.19 -16.44
C ALA A 78 -6.43 -12.23 -17.57
N LYS A 79 -6.89 -11.97 -18.80
CA LYS A 79 -6.66 -12.89 -19.93
C LYS A 79 -5.17 -13.09 -20.20
N ARG A 80 -4.27 -12.10 -20.11
CA ARG A 80 -2.83 -12.33 -20.35
C ARG A 80 -2.16 -13.19 -19.26
N LEU A 81 -2.60 -13.06 -18.01
CA LEU A 81 -2.09 -13.87 -16.89
C LEU A 81 -2.71 -15.28 -16.92
N VAL A 82 -3.99 -15.36 -17.28
CA VAL A 82 -4.76 -16.60 -17.47
C VAL A 82 -4.30 -17.34 -18.74
N THR A 83 -3.99 -16.70 -19.87
CA THR A 83 -3.43 -17.34 -21.08
C THR A 83 -2.01 -17.87 -20.83
N SER A 84 -1.25 -17.23 -19.93
CA SER A 84 0.06 -17.74 -19.50
C SER A 84 -0.04 -18.93 -18.53
N LEU A 85 -1.21 -19.16 -17.93
CA LEU A 85 -1.46 -20.19 -16.91
C LEU A 85 -2.28 -21.37 -17.49
N GLU A 86 -3.29 -21.09 -18.31
CA GLU A 86 -4.14 -22.03 -19.05
C GLU A 86 -3.38 -22.76 -20.18
N ALA A 87 -2.26 -22.21 -20.67
CA ALA A 87 -1.35 -22.94 -21.56
C ALA A 87 -0.63 -24.11 -20.88
N SER A 88 -0.72 -24.25 -19.55
CA SER A 88 -0.16 -25.38 -18.79
C SER A 88 -1.18 -26.42 -18.33
N LEU A 89 -2.48 -26.18 -18.41
CA LEU A 89 -3.48 -27.06 -17.81
C LEU A 89 -4.79 -27.06 -18.62
N GLN A 90 -4.91 -27.98 -19.57
CA GLN A 90 -6.22 -28.40 -20.10
C GLN A 90 -6.71 -29.64 -19.36
N GLY A 91 -7.90 -29.57 -18.76
CA GLY A 91 -8.58 -30.72 -18.14
C GLY A 91 -9.87 -30.40 -17.38
N ALA A 92 -10.97 -30.20 -18.13
CA ALA A 92 -12.39 -30.58 -17.87
C ALA A 92 -13.23 -30.13 -16.63
N MET A 93 -14.46 -29.64 -16.96
CA MET A 93 -15.79 -29.69 -16.27
C MET A 93 -16.08 -28.82 -15.02
N ARG A 94 -17.31 -28.39 -14.65
CA ARG A 94 -18.58 -27.87 -15.27
C ARG A 94 -19.56 -27.54 -14.09
N THR A 95 -20.25 -26.38 -14.12
CA THR A 95 -21.60 -26.01 -13.56
C THR A 95 -21.86 -26.06 -12.02
N SER A 96 -22.72 -25.28 -11.32
CA SER A 96 -23.83 -24.33 -11.60
C SER A 96 -24.22 -23.51 -10.34
N ASP A 97 -24.95 -22.40 -10.55
CA ASP A 97 -25.39 -21.34 -9.61
C ASP A 97 -26.54 -21.66 -8.62
N SER A 98 -26.58 -20.92 -7.49
CA SER A 98 -27.82 -20.59 -6.75
C SER A 98 -27.72 -19.27 -5.94
N LYS A 99 -28.75 -18.41 -6.06
CA LYS A 99 -28.93 -17.07 -5.43
C LYS A 99 -29.25 -17.11 -3.91
N PRO A 100 -28.95 -16.05 -3.13
CA PRO A 100 -29.47 -15.86 -1.77
C PRO A 100 -30.57 -14.78 -1.62
N SER A 101 -31.36 -14.90 -0.55
CA SER A 101 -32.40 -13.96 -0.07
C SER A 101 -31.94 -13.23 1.22
N PRO A 102 -32.63 -12.13 1.65
CA PRO A 102 -31.99 -10.99 2.33
C PRO A 102 -31.99 -11.03 3.87
N ALA A 103 -31.07 -10.25 4.46
CA ALA A 103 -30.83 -10.08 5.89
C ALA A 103 -31.76 -9.04 6.57
N PRO A 104 -31.95 -9.09 7.91
CA PRO A 104 -32.72 -8.10 8.66
C PRO A 104 -31.88 -6.96 9.24
N SER A 105 -32.58 -5.83 9.37
CA SER A 105 -32.28 -4.49 9.90
C SER A 105 -31.28 -4.35 11.06
N GLY A 106 -30.33 -3.43 10.89
CA GLY A 106 -29.37 -2.99 11.91
C GLY A 106 -29.90 -1.86 12.82
N GLN A 107 -29.39 -1.86 14.05
CA GLN A 107 -29.65 -0.92 15.14
C GLN A 107 -28.90 0.41 14.92
N ASN A 108 -29.43 1.53 15.44
CA ASN A 108 -28.80 2.85 15.37
C ASN A 108 -27.58 2.94 16.33
N PRO A 109 -26.42 3.44 15.87
CA PRO A 109 -25.23 3.64 16.71
C PRO A 109 -25.37 4.83 17.67
N GLY A 110 -24.58 4.82 18.76
CA GLY A 110 -24.56 5.88 19.78
C GLY A 110 -23.63 7.06 19.42
N SER A 111 -23.78 8.20 20.11
CA SER A 111 -23.03 9.44 19.80
C SER A 111 -21.50 9.33 19.86
N ALA A 112 -20.95 8.45 20.69
CA ALA A 112 -19.51 8.19 20.77
C ALA A 112 -18.99 7.37 19.57
N GLU A 113 -19.80 6.44 19.06
CA GLU A 113 -19.48 5.63 17.88
C GLU A 113 -19.51 6.50 16.61
N GLU A 114 -20.47 7.43 16.52
CA GLU A 114 -20.53 8.41 15.44
C GLU A 114 -19.31 9.34 15.42
N ALA A 115 -18.85 9.79 16.59
CA ALA A 115 -17.63 10.59 16.71
C ALA A 115 -16.36 9.83 16.31
N ASP A 116 -16.22 8.56 16.71
CA ASP A 116 -15.10 7.70 16.29
C ASP A 116 -15.12 7.44 14.77
N ALA A 117 -16.29 7.16 14.19
CA ALA A 117 -16.44 6.97 12.76
C ALA A 117 -16.06 8.25 11.97
N HIS A 118 -16.48 9.42 12.45
CA HIS A 118 -16.11 10.69 11.84
C HIS A 118 -14.60 10.96 11.92
N LEU A 119 -13.96 10.66 13.06
CA LEU A 119 -12.51 10.78 13.22
C LEU A 119 -11.75 9.85 12.26
N LYS A 120 -12.20 8.61 12.10
CA LYS A 120 -11.62 7.64 11.15
C LYS A 120 -11.77 8.08 9.71
N GLU A 121 -12.91 8.66 9.33
CA GLU A 121 -13.11 9.23 7.99
C GLU A 121 -12.16 10.42 7.75
N MET A 122 -11.97 11.30 8.74
CA MET A 122 -10.97 12.38 8.64
C MET A 122 -9.56 11.84 8.47
N ASN A 123 -9.16 10.86 9.30
CA ASN A 123 -7.86 10.20 9.20
C ASN A 123 -7.66 9.53 7.84
N HIS A 124 -8.70 8.88 7.29
CA HIS A 124 -8.67 8.29 5.96
C HIS A 124 -8.43 9.34 4.87
N ARG A 125 -9.12 10.49 4.92
CA ARG A 125 -8.91 11.59 3.96
C ARG A 125 -7.51 12.19 4.05
N THR A 126 -7.01 12.41 5.26
CA THR A 126 -5.63 12.87 5.49
C THR A 126 -4.62 11.85 4.97
N LEU A 127 -4.86 10.57 5.18
CA LEU A 127 -4.01 9.50 4.65
C LEU A 127 -3.97 9.55 3.12
N VAL A 128 -5.14 9.65 2.46
CA VAL A 128 -5.22 9.72 1.00
C VAL A 128 -4.51 10.96 0.45
N SER A 129 -4.63 12.12 1.13
CA SER A 129 -3.97 13.36 0.68
C SER A 129 -2.44 13.25 0.66
N TRP A 130 -1.85 12.45 1.55
CA TRP A 130 -0.40 12.20 1.53
C TRP A 130 0.12 11.53 0.26
N PHE A 131 -0.74 10.84 -0.50
CA PHE A 131 -0.38 10.14 -1.73
C PHE A 131 -0.73 10.91 -3.02
N GLY A 132 -1.24 12.14 -2.90
CA GLY A 132 -1.59 12.97 -4.05
C GLY A 132 -0.47 13.15 -5.08
N ASP A 133 -0.83 13.32 -6.34
CA ASP A 133 0.10 13.53 -7.46
C ASP A 133 0.55 14.99 -7.56
N THR A 134 1.03 15.53 -6.44
CA THR A 134 1.53 16.89 -6.32
C THR A 134 2.91 16.89 -5.67
N SER A 135 3.68 17.97 -5.87
CA SER A 135 4.99 18.13 -5.25
C SER A 135 4.94 18.34 -3.73
N SER A 136 3.79 18.73 -3.18
CA SER A 136 3.57 18.92 -1.74
C SER A 136 3.24 17.63 -0.99
N ALA A 137 2.69 16.62 -1.69
CA ALA A 137 2.31 15.36 -1.07
C ALA A 137 3.56 14.57 -0.59
N PRO A 138 3.69 14.26 0.71
CA PRO A 138 4.89 13.65 1.28
C PRO A 138 5.16 12.22 0.79
N LEU A 139 4.13 11.50 0.36
CA LEU A 139 4.17 10.13 -0.13
C LEU A 139 3.64 10.02 -1.58
N GLY A 140 3.54 11.16 -2.27
CA GLY A 140 3.09 11.28 -3.65
C GLY A 140 4.12 10.81 -4.68
N LEU A 141 3.68 10.63 -5.92
CA LEU A 141 4.52 10.18 -7.03
C LEU A 141 5.72 11.12 -7.27
N HIS A 142 5.49 12.44 -7.26
CA HIS A 142 6.55 13.45 -7.44
C HIS A 142 7.66 13.28 -6.41
N ARG A 143 7.29 13.02 -5.15
CA ARG A 143 8.24 12.78 -4.08
C ARG A 143 9.02 11.49 -4.29
N PHE A 144 8.37 10.43 -4.73
CA PHE A 144 9.03 9.15 -5.00
C PHE A 144 10.03 9.27 -6.16
N VAL A 145 9.66 9.95 -7.25
CA VAL A 145 10.56 10.22 -8.38
C VAL A 145 11.77 11.06 -7.94
N TYR A 146 11.54 12.15 -7.18
CA TYR A 146 12.62 12.96 -6.63
C TYR A 146 13.60 12.14 -5.78
N LEU A 147 13.09 11.26 -4.90
CA LEU A 147 13.95 10.38 -4.10
C LEU A 147 14.67 9.32 -4.95
N GLY A 148 14.03 8.85 -6.01
CA GLY A 148 14.58 7.93 -7.00
C GLY A 148 15.81 8.48 -7.73
N GLN A 149 15.88 9.80 -7.96
CA GLN A 149 17.05 10.47 -8.56
C GLN A 149 18.33 10.22 -7.76
N THR A 150 18.22 10.17 -6.43
CA THR A 150 19.36 9.84 -5.54
C THR A 150 19.82 8.38 -5.62
N MET A 151 19.12 7.56 -6.40
CA MET A 151 19.37 6.12 -6.59
C MET A 151 19.56 5.79 -8.09
N GLY A 152 19.89 6.80 -8.90
CA GLY A 152 20.13 6.65 -10.34
C GLY A 152 18.87 6.38 -11.16
N LYS A 153 17.69 6.75 -10.66
CA LYS A 153 16.41 6.63 -11.39
C LYS A 153 15.85 7.98 -11.78
N GLN A 154 15.17 8.04 -12.91
CA GLN A 154 14.50 9.24 -13.41
C GLN A 154 13.02 8.96 -13.70
N ALA A 155 12.25 10.01 -13.99
CA ALA A 155 10.90 9.82 -14.50
C ALA A 155 10.97 9.08 -15.85
N GLY A 156 10.11 8.08 -16.05
CA GLY A 156 10.15 7.20 -17.24
C GLY A 156 10.92 5.89 -17.05
N ASP A 157 11.83 5.82 -16.07
CA ASP A 157 12.57 4.59 -15.78
C ASP A 157 11.68 3.50 -15.18
N TRP A 158 12.10 2.24 -15.35
CA TRP A 158 11.57 1.16 -14.54
C TRP A 158 12.20 1.14 -13.14
N TYR A 159 11.35 1.01 -12.12
CA TYR A 159 11.72 0.87 -10.72
C TYR A 159 11.45 -0.57 -10.29
N GLY A 160 12.47 -1.25 -9.74
CA GLY A 160 12.31 -2.59 -9.15
C GLY A 160 11.89 -2.52 -7.68
N PRO A 161 11.34 -3.63 -7.11
CA PRO A 161 10.85 -3.66 -5.73
C PRO A 161 11.87 -3.20 -4.68
N SER A 162 13.14 -3.60 -4.84
CA SER A 162 14.22 -3.22 -3.91
C SER A 162 14.47 -1.71 -3.90
N VAL A 163 14.47 -1.07 -5.08
CA VAL A 163 14.63 0.39 -5.18
C VAL A 163 13.42 1.09 -4.55
N VAL A 164 12.20 0.62 -4.85
CA VAL A 164 10.98 1.19 -4.28
C VAL A 164 10.97 1.06 -2.75
N ALA A 165 11.37 -0.08 -2.19
CA ALA A 165 11.46 -0.25 -0.73
C ALA A 165 12.34 0.81 -0.06
N HIS A 166 13.50 1.11 -0.66
CA HIS A 166 14.37 2.19 -0.15
C HIS A 166 13.80 3.60 -0.40
N ILE A 167 13.04 3.81 -1.48
CA ILE A 167 12.30 5.06 -1.71
C ILE A 167 11.25 5.24 -0.61
N LEU A 168 10.45 4.21 -0.29
CA LEU A 168 9.47 4.26 0.81
C LEU A 168 10.15 4.60 2.14
N LYS A 169 11.29 3.94 2.44
CA LYS A 169 12.08 4.24 3.64
C LYS A 169 12.53 5.70 3.71
N LYS A 170 13.04 6.25 2.59
CA LYS A 170 13.45 7.66 2.53
C LYS A 170 12.26 8.62 2.59
N ALA A 171 11.12 8.26 2.00
CA ALA A 171 9.92 9.08 1.95
C ALA A 171 9.36 9.27 3.36
N VAL A 172 9.14 8.17 4.09
CA VAL A 172 8.69 8.19 5.49
C VAL A 172 9.66 8.98 6.36
N LYS A 173 10.98 8.71 6.27
CA LYS A 173 11.99 9.44 7.06
C LYS A 173 12.02 10.95 6.79
N LYS A 174 11.70 11.38 5.57
CA LYS A 174 11.74 12.79 5.16
C LYS A 174 10.36 13.45 5.15
N ALA A 175 9.31 12.75 5.56
CA ALA A 175 7.98 13.33 5.70
C ALA A 175 7.99 14.28 6.90
N MET A 176 7.60 15.53 6.67
CA MET A 176 7.54 16.57 7.72
C MET A 176 6.13 16.71 8.31
N ASP A 177 5.17 15.94 7.78
CA ASP A 177 3.81 15.93 8.30
C ASP A 177 3.79 15.36 9.73
N PRO A 178 3.20 16.08 10.71
CA PRO A 178 3.15 15.61 12.11
C PRO A 178 2.47 14.25 12.28
N GLY A 179 1.49 13.92 11.44
CA GLY A 179 0.81 12.62 11.46
C GLY A 179 1.74 11.47 11.12
N LEU A 180 2.80 11.71 10.35
CA LEU A 180 3.79 10.69 9.96
C LEU A 180 4.99 10.61 10.90
N ALA A 181 5.10 11.50 11.92
CA ALA A 181 6.29 11.62 12.76
C ALA A 181 6.60 10.36 13.61
N GLY A 182 5.60 9.51 13.87
CA GLY A 182 5.76 8.23 14.57
C GLY A 182 6.07 7.03 13.68
N ILE A 183 6.05 7.21 12.35
CA ILE A 183 6.23 6.12 11.39
C ILE A 183 7.69 6.04 10.99
N THR A 184 8.25 4.84 11.06
CA THR A 184 9.60 4.53 10.56
C THR A 184 9.54 3.35 9.59
N ALA A 185 10.62 3.14 8.85
CA ALA A 185 10.70 2.04 7.90
C ALA A 185 12.08 1.38 7.96
N TYR A 186 12.07 0.05 8.04
CA TYR A 186 13.24 -0.81 7.97
C TYR A 186 13.23 -1.57 6.65
N VAL A 187 14.37 -1.63 5.97
CA VAL A 187 14.53 -2.44 4.76
C VAL A 187 15.60 -3.46 5.09
N SER A 188 15.27 -4.75 4.95
CA SER A 188 16.21 -5.84 5.25
C SER A 188 17.44 -5.79 4.34
N GLN A 189 18.55 -6.32 4.85
CA GLN A 189 19.77 -6.55 4.07
C GLN A 189 19.92 -8.06 3.89
N ASP A 190 20.26 -8.48 2.68
CA ASP A 190 20.48 -9.90 2.36
C ASP A 190 19.35 -10.82 2.84
N CYS A 191 18.10 -10.36 2.67
CA CYS A 191 16.88 -11.04 3.11
C CYS A 191 16.80 -11.32 4.63
N THR A 192 17.63 -10.64 5.45
CA THR A 192 17.74 -10.87 6.89
C THR A 192 17.21 -9.66 7.68
N VAL A 193 16.35 -9.93 8.66
CA VAL A 193 15.78 -8.93 9.56
C VAL A 193 16.49 -9.02 10.91
N TYR A 194 17.22 -7.96 11.28
CA TYR A 194 17.87 -7.85 12.58
C TYR A 194 16.90 -7.23 13.58
N SER A 195 16.54 -7.98 14.62
CA SER A 195 15.55 -7.53 15.61
C SER A 195 15.99 -6.27 16.35
N ALA A 196 17.28 -6.13 16.67
CA ALA A 196 17.85 -4.94 17.29
C ALA A 196 17.61 -3.68 16.44
N ASP A 197 17.95 -3.73 15.15
CA ASP A 197 17.77 -2.61 14.22
C ASP A 197 16.30 -2.18 14.08
N VAL A 198 15.38 -3.16 14.09
CA VAL A 198 13.93 -2.90 14.07
C VAL A 198 13.48 -2.21 15.36
N LEU A 199 13.97 -2.66 16.51
CA LEU A 199 13.69 -2.04 17.80
C LEU A 199 14.27 -0.62 17.90
N ASP A 200 15.42 -0.37 17.30
CA ASP A 200 16.03 0.95 17.23
C ASP A 200 15.23 1.89 16.31
N CYS A 201 14.72 1.38 15.18
CA CYS A 201 13.76 2.12 14.34
C CYS A 201 12.51 2.48 15.15
N HIS A 202 11.97 1.53 15.92
CA HIS A 202 10.82 1.77 16.77
C HIS A 202 11.11 2.80 17.88
N LYS A 203 12.35 2.99 18.33
CA LYS A 203 12.72 3.97 19.38
C LYS A 203 13.24 5.31 18.84
N ALA A 204 13.52 5.41 17.55
CA ALA A 204 14.15 6.59 16.95
C ALA A 204 13.39 7.90 17.27
N PRO A 205 14.05 9.03 17.56
CA PRO A 205 13.35 10.29 17.85
C PRO A 205 12.35 10.65 16.76
N ARG A 206 11.20 11.22 17.12
CA ARG A 206 10.28 11.74 16.09
C ARG A 206 10.97 12.91 15.37
N ALA A 207 10.58 13.14 14.13
CA ALA A 207 11.06 14.30 13.39
C ALA A 207 10.73 15.59 14.17
N GLY A 208 11.76 16.26 14.71
CA GLY A 208 11.62 17.48 15.52
C GLY A 208 11.77 17.29 17.04
N GLU A 209 11.90 16.07 17.56
CA GLU A 209 12.23 15.83 18.97
C GLU A 209 13.76 15.94 19.18
N THR A 210 14.20 16.89 20.01
CA THR A 210 15.58 16.91 20.54
C THR A 210 15.77 15.78 21.56
N PRO A 211 16.99 15.21 21.69
CA PRO A 211 17.28 14.28 22.79
C PRO A 211 16.93 14.95 24.11
N ASP A 212 16.03 14.35 24.88
CA ASP A 212 15.66 14.81 26.22
C ASP A 212 16.83 14.52 27.18
N ASP A 213 17.87 15.35 27.12
CA ASP A 213 19.04 15.29 28.02
C ASP A 213 18.74 15.96 29.39
N THR A 214 17.48 16.27 29.69
CA THR A 214 17.13 16.85 31.00
C THR A 214 16.93 15.76 32.06
N PRO A 215 17.60 15.85 33.23
CA PRO A 215 17.33 14.95 34.35
C PRO A 215 15.88 15.15 34.82
N ARG A 216 15.04 14.13 34.66
CA ARG A 216 13.64 14.15 35.13
C ARG A 216 13.56 14.10 36.66
N ASN A 217 13.77 15.24 37.30
CA ASN A 217 13.46 15.47 38.72
C ASN A 217 12.08 16.16 38.86
N GLY A 218 11.01 15.45 38.49
CA GLY A 218 9.63 15.94 38.62
C GLY A 218 8.62 14.79 38.64
N PRO A 219 7.38 15.02 39.12
CA PRO A 219 6.35 13.99 39.15
C PRO A 219 6.11 13.43 37.75
N ALA A 220 5.88 12.12 37.67
CA ALA A 220 5.73 11.39 36.42
C ALA A 220 4.71 12.10 35.50
N PRO A 221 5.02 12.31 34.21
CA PRO A 221 4.08 12.89 33.29
C PRO A 221 2.80 12.03 33.23
N PRO A 222 1.64 12.62 32.92
CA PRO A 222 0.39 11.88 32.75
C PRO A 222 0.58 10.73 31.75
N PRO A 223 -0.21 9.65 31.85
CA PRO A 223 -0.07 8.48 31.00
C PRO A 223 -0.01 8.93 29.53
N THR A 224 1.14 8.69 28.91
CA THR A 224 1.36 8.98 27.49
C THR A 224 0.25 8.31 26.67
N PRO A 225 -0.31 8.99 25.66
CA PRO A 225 -1.23 8.34 24.73
C PRO A 225 -0.58 7.07 24.17
N PRO A 226 -1.38 6.06 23.76
CA PRO A 226 -0.86 4.81 23.22
C PRO A 226 0.25 5.11 22.23
N ASN A 227 1.36 4.40 22.37
CA ASN A 227 2.59 4.66 21.65
C ASN A 227 2.31 4.64 20.13
N ASN A 228 2.06 5.82 19.55
CA ASN A 228 1.63 6.01 18.16
C ASN A 228 2.81 5.88 17.20
N ARG A 229 3.56 4.80 17.36
CA ARG A 229 4.81 4.51 16.67
C ARG A 229 4.69 3.20 15.95
N ALA A 230 5.20 3.16 14.73
CA ALA A 230 5.18 1.97 13.90
C ALA A 230 6.48 1.82 13.12
N VAL A 231 6.83 0.57 12.82
CA VAL A 231 7.93 0.23 11.91
C VAL A 231 7.36 -0.53 10.73
N VAL A 232 7.49 0.04 9.54
CA VAL A 232 7.19 -0.64 8.27
C VAL A 232 8.41 -1.50 7.92
N ILE A 233 8.28 -2.82 8.01
CA ILE A 233 9.35 -3.77 7.69
C ILE A 233 9.20 -4.22 6.23
N LEU A 234 10.16 -3.87 5.40
CA LEU A 234 10.20 -4.21 3.98
C LEU A 234 11.32 -5.22 3.74
N VAL A 235 10.99 -6.33 3.08
CA VAL A 235 11.93 -7.42 2.80
C VAL A 235 12.03 -7.64 1.29
N PRO A 236 12.94 -6.93 0.59
CA PRO A 236 13.18 -7.19 -0.82
C PRO A 236 13.78 -8.57 -1.01
N VAL A 237 13.15 -9.40 -1.84
CA VAL A 237 13.58 -10.78 -2.09
C VAL A 237 13.55 -11.12 -3.58
N ARG A 238 14.42 -12.06 -3.98
CA ARG A 238 14.38 -12.69 -5.30
C ARG A 238 14.07 -14.17 -5.13
N LEU A 239 12.85 -14.57 -5.46
CA LEU A 239 12.34 -15.92 -5.25
C LEU A 239 12.62 -16.88 -6.43
N GLY A 240 13.50 -16.51 -7.37
CA GLY A 240 13.82 -17.32 -8.52
C GLY A 240 14.63 -16.60 -9.60
N GLY A 241 14.95 -17.32 -10.68
CA GLY A 241 15.70 -16.82 -11.83
C GLY A 241 14.80 -16.02 -12.77
N GLU A 242 14.34 -16.66 -13.85
CA GLU A 242 13.36 -16.11 -14.80
C GLU A 242 11.92 -16.27 -14.32
N ARG A 243 11.66 -17.34 -13.57
CA ARG A 243 10.38 -17.68 -12.94
C ARG A 243 10.59 -17.82 -11.44
N THR A 244 9.55 -17.52 -10.68
CA THR A 244 9.51 -17.84 -9.25
C THR A 244 9.65 -19.34 -9.06
N ASN A 245 10.51 -19.76 -8.13
CA ASN A 245 10.65 -21.16 -7.77
C ASN A 245 9.40 -21.58 -6.95
N PRO A 246 8.63 -22.59 -7.40
CA PRO A 246 7.39 -23.02 -6.73
C PRO A 246 7.57 -23.41 -5.26
N VAL A 247 8.78 -23.79 -4.84
CA VAL A 247 9.08 -24.09 -3.43
C VAL A 247 8.72 -22.94 -2.46
N TYR A 248 8.71 -21.70 -2.97
CA TYR A 248 8.38 -20.52 -2.17
C TYR A 248 6.90 -20.13 -2.19
N PHE A 249 6.03 -20.82 -2.94
CA PHE A 249 4.61 -20.43 -3.06
C PHE A 249 3.88 -20.54 -1.72
N GLU A 250 4.00 -21.66 -1.04
CA GLU A 250 3.38 -21.85 0.29
C GLU A 250 3.98 -20.91 1.34
N PHE A 251 5.28 -20.59 1.23
CA PHE A 251 5.90 -19.58 2.08
C PHE A 251 5.30 -18.18 1.83
N ALA A 252 5.13 -17.78 0.56
CA ALA A 252 4.53 -16.50 0.21
C ALA A 252 3.07 -16.40 0.68
N LYS A 253 2.27 -17.48 0.53
CA LYS A 253 0.91 -17.57 1.09
C LYS A 253 0.93 -17.43 2.62
N SER A 254 1.85 -18.12 3.30
CA SER A 254 2.01 -18.02 4.77
C SER A 254 2.34 -16.60 5.22
N VAL A 255 3.19 -15.87 4.49
CA VAL A 255 3.48 -14.45 4.76
C VAL A 255 2.24 -13.58 4.55
N LEU A 256 1.47 -13.81 3.48
CA LEU A 256 0.21 -13.09 3.23
C LEU A 256 -0.86 -13.38 4.29
N SER A 257 -0.76 -14.48 5.03
CA SER A 257 -1.65 -14.82 6.15
C SER A 257 -1.28 -14.17 7.49
N LEU A 258 -0.14 -13.47 7.60
CA LEU A 258 0.23 -12.77 8.84
C LEU A 258 -0.71 -11.58 9.09
N GLU A 259 -1.14 -11.38 10.33
CA GLU A 259 -2.09 -10.33 10.74
C GLU A 259 -1.66 -8.92 10.29
N TYR A 260 -0.36 -8.62 10.44
CA TYR A 260 0.21 -7.32 10.09
C TYR A 260 0.91 -7.31 8.72
N CYS A 261 0.65 -8.31 7.87
CA CYS A 261 1.17 -8.30 6.50
C CYS A 261 0.55 -7.16 5.71
N ILE A 262 1.40 -6.31 5.14
CA ILE A 262 0.99 -5.22 4.24
C ILE A 262 1.06 -5.63 2.76
N GLY A 263 1.04 -6.94 2.49
CA GLY A 263 1.06 -7.51 1.15
C GLY A 263 2.46 -7.60 0.51
N ILE A 264 2.48 -7.84 -0.81
CA ILE A 264 3.69 -8.03 -1.62
C ILE A 264 3.58 -7.15 -2.87
N ILE A 265 4.66 -6.45 -3.23
CA ILE A 265 4.78 -5.78 -4.53
C ILE A 265 5.75 -6.53 -5.41
N GLY A 266 5.43 -6.67 -6.69
CA GLY A 266 6.27 -7.43 -7.61
C GLY A 266 5.71 -7.43 -9.02
N GLY A 267 6.41 -8.11 -9.91
CA GLY A 267 6.04 -8.22 -11.32
C GLY A 267 7.21 -7.91 -12.25
N LYS A 268 6.96 -8.12 -13.55
CA LYS A 268 7.92 -7.80 -14.60
C LYS A 268 7.93 -6.29 -14.88
N PRO A 269 8.94 -5.77 -15.59
CA PRO A 269 8.90 -4.39 -16.07
C PRO A 269 7.57 -4.07 -16.77
N LYS A 270 6.95 -2.95 -16.37
CA LYS A 270 5.64 -2.48 -16.86
C LYS A 270 4.44 -3.39 -16.58
N GLN A 271 4.59 -4.34 -15.66
CA GLN A 271 3.57 -5.32 -15.26
C GLN A 271 3.61 -5.54 -13.73
N ALA A 272 3.79 -4.46 -12.97
CA ALA A 272 3.87 -4.54 -11.51
C ALA A 272 2.48 -4.52 -10.89
N CYS A 273 2.26 -5.38 -9.89
CA CYS A 273 1.00 -5.44 -9.13
C CYS A 273 1.28 -5.39 -7.62
N TYR A 274 0.23 -5.05 -6.86
CA TYR A 274 0.23 -5.14 -5.41
C TYR A 274 -0.64 -6.33 -4.96
N PHE A 275 -0.02 -7.39 -4.47
CA PHE A 275 -0.68 -8.61 -4.01
C PHE A 275 -1.08 -8.48 -2.53
N VAL A 276 -2.37 -8.68 -2.26
CA VAL A 276 -2.99 -8.40 -0.95
C VAL A 276 -3.49 -9.65 -0.23
N GLY A 277 -3.47 -10.79 -0.90
CA GLY A 277 -3.95 -12.06 -0.36
C GLY A 277 -3.94 -13.16 -1.41
N PHE A 278 -4.63 -14.25 -1.12
CA PHE A 278 -4.76 -15.39 -2.01
C PHE A 278 -6.08 -16.12 -1.76
N GLN A 279 -6.50 -16.90 -2.75
CA GLN A 279 -7.56 -17.89 -2.67
C GLN A 279 -7.08 -19.13 -3.41
N ASP A 280 -7.02 -20.25 -2.72
CA ASP A 280 -6.45 -21.51 -3.23
C ASP A 280 -5.04 -21.28 -3.80
N ASP A 281 -4.86 -21.48 -5.12
CA ASP A 281 -3.60 -21.27 -5.82
C ASP A 281 -3.51 -19.93 -6.57
N SER A 282 -4.51 -19.07 -6.40
CA SER A 282 -4.56 -17.76 -7.04
C SER A 282 -4.22 -16.64 -6.06
N LEU A 283 -3.35 -15.73 -6.49
CA LEU A 283 -3.09 -14.50 -5.74
C LEU A 283 -4.16 -13.45 -6.04
N ILE A 284 -4.56 -12.71 -5.02
CA ILE A 284 -5.47 -11.57 -5.11
C ILE A 284 -4.61 -10.30 -5.16
N TYR A 285 -4.85 -9.43 -6.13
CA TYR A 285 -4.02 -8.24 -6.34
C TYR A 285 -4.82 -7.01 -6.76
N MET A 286 -4.21 -5.85 -6.54
CA MET A 286 -4.63 -4.55 -7.04
C MET A 286 -3.72 -4.16 -8.21
N ASP A 287 -4.35 -3.84 -9.33
CA ASP A 287 -3.67 -3.54 -10.59
C ASP A 287 -3.56 -2.01 -10.78
N PRO A 288 -2.34 -1.43 -10.84
CA PRO A 288 -2.18 0.01 -11.02
C PRO A 288 -2.29 0.47 -12.47
N HIS A 289 -2.46 -0.42 -13.45
CA HIS A 289 -2.29 -0.05 -14.87
C HIS A 289 -3.41 0.82 -15.41
N TYR A 290 -4.52 1.03 -14.71
CA TYR A 290 -5.58 1.94 -15.16
C TYR A 290 -5.13 3.41 -15.17
N CYS A 291 -5.20 4.09 -16.31
CA CYS A 291 -4.80 5.51 -16.46
C CYS A 291 -6.02 6.39 -16.16
N GLN A 292 -5.92 7.22 -15.11
CA GLN A 292 -6.99 8.12 -14.66
C GLN A 292 -6.51 9.59 -14.74
N SER A 293 -7.41 10.54 -14.96
CA SER A 293 -7.06 11.96 -14.86
C SER A 293 -6.59 12.34 -13.46
N PHE A 294 -5.72 13.33 -13.34
CA PHE A 294 -5.29 13.90 -12.05
C PHE A 294 -6.48 14.31 -11.18
N VAL A 295 -6.38 14.03 -9.88
CA VAL A 295 -7.35 14.48 -8.87
C VAL A 295 -6.60 15.30 -7.83
N ASN A 296 -7.08 16.51 -7.59
CA ASN A 296 -6.56 17.32 -6.51
C ASN A 296 -7.10 16.82 -5.16
N VAL A 297 -6.20 16.32 -4.32
CA VAL A 297 -6.49 15.78 -2.97
C VAL A 297 -5.85 16.60 -1.85
N SER A 298 -5.27 17.77 -2.16
CA SER A 298 -4.69 18.69 -1.16
C SER A 298 -5.72 19.51 -0.43
#